data_AF-A0A814GNI8-F1
#
_entry.id   AF-A0A814GNI8-F1
#
_cell.length_a   1.000
_cell.length_b   1.000
_cell.length_c   1.000
_cell.angle_alpha   90.00
_cell.angle_beta   90.00
_cell.angle_gamma   90.00
#
_symmetry.space_group_name_H-M   'P 1'
#
loop_
_entity.id
_entity.type
_entity.pdbx_description
1 polymer ?
#
loop_
_entity_poly.entity_id
_entity_poly.type
_entity_poly.pdbx_seq_one_letter_code
_entity_poly.pdbx_strand_id
1 'polypeptide(L)'
;MSSEYIKYRIGTNDITGLSVTSGKEQLIVIHLISNPDLVFYMQTKHDRVPEFVGYIAKLKQKLSNFVANVQRYISASFGEHKYIFNIIWDCIEKVEFRKGSNNNISLMLPDTM
;
A
#
# COMPACT_ATOMS: atom_id res chain seq x y z
N MET A 1 -19.42 -2.96 24.97
CA MET A 1 -19.04 -2.61 23.59
C MET A 1 -17.67 -1.95 23.65
N SER A 2 -16.61 -2.70 23.35
CA SER A 2 -15.25 -2.15 23.32
C SER A 2 -15.10 -1.27 22.08
N SER A 3 -14.84 0.01 22.31
CA SER A 3 -14.39 0.94 21.27
C SER A 3 -13.09 0.40 20.67
N GLU A 4 -13.13 -0.16 19.46
CA GLU A 4 -11.92 -0.40 18.67
C GLU A 4 -11.20 0.94 18.45
N TYR A 5 -9.90 0.99 18.78
CA TYR A 5 -9.09 2.20 18.66
C TYR A 5 -8.83 2.52 17.18
N ILE A 6 -9.71 3.32 16.56
CA ILE A 6 -9.42 3.96 15.28
C ILE A 6 -8.32 5.01 15.53
N LYS A 7 -7.07 4.65 15.20
CA LYS A 7 -5.92 5.57 15.33
C LYS A 7 -5.93 6.69 14.28
N TYR A 8 -6.56 6.46 13.13
CA TYR A 8 -6.56 7.42 12.03
C TYR A 8 -7.81 7.26 11.17
N ARG A 9 -8.46 8.38 10.82
CA ARG A 9 -9.58 8.42 9.88
C ARG A 9 -9.11 9.13 8.62
N ILE A 10 -9.22 8.45 7.49
CA ILE A 10 -8.89 9.01 6.17
C ILE A 10 -10.20 9.26 5.47
N GLY A 11 -10.43 10.49 5.02
CA GLY A 11 -11.57 10.74 4.15
C GLY A 11 -11.43 9.94 2.86
N THR A 12 -12.56 9.54 2.27
CA THR A 12 -12.66 9.65 0.80
C THR A 12 -12.43 11.13 0.43
N ASN A 13 -12.47 11.68 -0.77
CA ASN A 13 -11.87 13.01 -1.06
C ASN A 13 -10.34 13.14 -0.81
N ASP A 14 -9.77 12.75 0.35
CA ASP A 14 -8.31 12.84 0.62
C ASP A 14 -7.49 11.87 -0.24
N ILE A 15 -8.09 10.74 -0.63
CA ILE A 15 -7.46 9.74 -1.50
C ILE A 15 -7.39 10.26 -2.94
N THR A 16 -6.18 10.43 -3.48
CA THR A 16 -5.93 10.86 -4.86
C THR A 16 -5.74 9.69 -5.82
N GLY A 17 -5.24 8.56 -5.32
CA GLY A 17 -4.98 7.39 -6.16
C GLY A 17 -4.55 6.18 -5.34
N LEU A 18 -4.31 5.10 -6.07
CA LEU A 18 -3.76 3.85 -5.56
C LEU A 18 -2.57 3.43 -6.40
N SER A 19 -1.57 2.84 -5.76
CA SER A 19 -0.54 2.03 -6.42
C SER A 19 -0.53 0.65 -5.80
N VAL A 20 -0.53 -0.39 -6.64
CA VAL A 20 -0.51 -1.79 -6.20
C VAL A 20 0.56 -2.57 -6.95
N THR A 21 1.10 -3.59 -6.30
CA THR A 21 2.11 -4.47 -6.91
C THR A 21 1.47 -5.38 -7.95
N SER A 22 2.22 -5.70 -9.00
CA SER A 22 1.73 -6.55 -10.11
C SER A 22 1.84 -8.06 -9.85
N GLY A 23 2.31 -8.48 -8.67
CA GLY A 23 2.58 -9.88 -8.34
C GLY A 23 1.89 -10.36 -7.06
N LYS A 24 2.39 -11.45 -6.49
CA LYS A 24 1.79 -12.10 -5.31
C LYS A 24 2.05 -11.34 -4.00
N GLU A 25 2.85 -10.29 -4.07
CA GLU A 25 3.37 -9.55 -2.92
C GLU A 25 2.34 -8.62 -2.30
N GLN A 26 1.14 -8.47 -2.90
CA GLN A 26 -0.05 -7.77 -2.38
C GLN A 26 0.24 -6.47 -1.57
N LEU A 27 1.26 -5.71 -1.98
CA LEU A 27 1.61 -4.41 -1.41
C LEU A 27 0.77 -3.33 -2.08
N ILE A 28 0.16 -2.48 -1.25
CA ILE A 28 -0.77 -1.43 -1.65
C ILE A 28 -0.34 -0.12 -1.03
N VAL A 29 -0.41 0.95 -1.82
CA VAL A 29 -0.23 2.33 -1.38
C VAL A 29 -1.47 3.14 -1.74
N ILE A 30 -2.03 3.82 -0.75
CA ILE A 30 -3.08 4.81 -0.91
C ILE A 30 -2.43 6.19 -0.89
N HIS A 31 -2.50 6.89 -2.01
CA HIS A 31 -1.95 8.23 -2.13
C HIS A 31 -2.93 9.26 -1.57
N LEU A 32 -2.44 10.15 -0.72
CA LEU A 32 -3.24 11.16 -0.02
C LEU A 32 -2.81 12.59 -0.39
N ILE A 33 -3.74 13.55 -0.38
CA ILE A 33 -3.44 14.96 -0.73
C ILE A 33 -2.56 15.63 0.33
N SER A 34 -3.02 15.61 1.58
CA SER A 34 -2.47 16.44 2.66
C SER A 34 -1.88 15.62 3.80
N ASN A 35 -1.83 14.29 3.65
CA ASN A 35 -1.37 13.36 4.67
C ASN A 35 -0.30 12.44 4.09
N PRO A 36 0.56 11.85 4.93
CA PRO A 36 1.43 10.75 4.51
C PRO A 36 0.62 9.64 3.85
N ASP A 37 1.13 9.13 2.74
CA ASP A 37 0.55 8.00 2.04
C ASP A 37 0.40 6.80 2.98
N LEU A 38 -0.69 6.07 2.85
CA LEU A 38 -0.90 4.85 3.61
C LEU A 38 -0.31 3.67 2.84
N VAL A 39 0.65 2.99 3.44
CA VAL A 39 1.27 1.79 2.87
C VAL A 39 0.94 0.59 3.71
N PHE A 40 0.44 -0.47 3.08
CA PHE A 40 0.16 -1.72 3.76
C PHE A 40 0.31 -2.93 2.85
N TYR A 41 0.61 -4.06 3.48
CA TYR A 41 0.68 -5.37 2.85
C TYR A 41 -0.56 -6.18 3.23
N MET A 42 -1.19 -6.84 2.26
CA MET A 42 -2.34 -7.69 2.50
C MET A 42 -1.94 -9.15 2.50
N GLN A 43 -1.86 -9.76 3.68
CA GLN A 43 -1.61 -11.20 3.80
C GLN A 43 -2.92 -11.98 3.73
N THR A 44 -3.27 -12.48 2.55
CA THR A 44 -4.48 -13.27 2.32
C THR A 44 -4.17 -14.59 1.64
N LYS A 45 -5.03 -15.59 1.84
CA LYS A 45 -4.93 -16.91 1.18
C LYS A 45 -5.16 -16.84 -0.33
N HIS A 46 -5.96 -15.88 -0.77
CA HIS A 46 -6.27 -15.62 -2.17
C HIS A 46 -5.89 -14.18 -2.48
N ASP A 47 -5.55 -13.89 -3.74
CA ASP A 47 -5.34 -12.51 -4.17
C ASP A 47 -6.67 -11.75 -4.03
N ARG A 48 -6.66 -10.67 -3.24
CA ARG A 48 -7.82 -9.79 -2.98
C ARG A 48 -7.57 -8.35 -3.40
N VAL A 49 -6.41 -8.09 -4.00
CA VAL A 49 -6.02 -6.76 -4.48
C VAL A 49 -7.00 -6.26 -5.55
N PRO A 50 -7.43 -7.06 -6.55
CA PRO A 50 -8.37 -6.59 -7.57
C PRO A 50 -9.71 -6.14 -6.99
N GLU A 51 -10.29 -6.89 -6.04
CA GLU A 51 -11.55 -6.52 -5.39
C GLU A 51 -11.39 -5.25 -4.55
N PHE A 52 -10.28 -5.11 -3.82
CA PHE A 52 -9.98 -3.91 -3.06
C PHE A 52 -9.87 -2.68 -3.98
N VAL A 53 -9.07 -2.77 -5.06
CA VAL A 53 -8.90 -1.69 -6.04
C VAL A 53 -10.23 -1.32 -6.68
N GLY A 54 -11.02 -2.31 -7.11
CA GLY A 54 -12.34 -2.10 -7.70
C GLY A 54 -13.32 -1.42 -6.74
N TYR A 55 -13.29 -1.78 -5.46
CA TYR A 55 -14.12 -1.14 -4.44
C TYR A 55 -13.75 0.33 -4.21
N ILE A 56 -12.46 0.65 -4.06
CA ILE A 56 -12.02 2.04 -3.90
C ILE A 56 -12.31 2.85 -5.17
N ALA A 57 -12.07 2.29 -6.35
CA ALA A 57 -12.39 2.94 -7.63
C ALA A 57 -13.89 3.26 -7.74
N LYS A 58 -14.76 2.33 -7.31
CA LYS A 58 -16.21 2.55 -7.26
C LYS A 58 -16.58 3.68 -6.28
N LEU A 59 -15.97 3.71 -5.09
CA LEU A 59 -16.17 4.81 -4.14
C LEU A 59 -15.73 6.17 -4.71
N LYS A 60 -14.73 6.15 -5.59
CA LYS A 60 -14.13 7.33 -6.23
C LYS A 60 -14.70 7.64 -7.61
N GLN A 61 -15.66 6.87 -8.12
CA GLN A 61 -16.20 7.00 -9.48
C GLN A 61 -16.81 8.39 -9.77
N LYS A 62 -17.16 9.15 -8.73
CA LYS A 62 -17.66 10.54 -8.83
C LYS A 62 -16.56 11.61 -8.90
N LEU A 63 -15.30 11.25 -8.71
CA LEU A 63 -14.13 12.14 -8.75
C LEU A 63 -13.29 11.79 -9.99
N SER A 64 -13.21 12.72 -10.93
CA SER A 64 -12.64 12.51 -12.27
C SER A 64 -11.14 12.16 -12.32
N ASN A 65 -10.44 12.22 -11.18
CA ASN A 65 -8.98 12.21 -11.13
C ASN A 65 -8.40 11.02 -10.37
N PHE A 66 -9.22 10.03 -9.99
CA PHE A 66 -8.72 8.85 -9.29
C PHE A 66 -8.01 7.91 -10.26
N VAL A 67 -6.74 7.60 -9.96
CA VAL A 67 -5.92 6.67 -10.76
C VAL A 67 -5.51 5.50 -9.88
N ALA A 68 -5.72 4.28 -10.38
CA ALA A 68 -5.18 3.06 -9.80
C ALA A 68 -4.07 2.52 -10.73
N ASN A 69 -2.84 2.51 -10.24
CA ASN A 69 -1.69 2.04 -10.99
C ASN A 69 -1.25 0.66 -10.50
N VAL A 70 -0.99 -0.23 -11.45
CA VAL A 70 -0.36 -1.53 -11.18
C VAL A 70 1.10 -1.42 -11.60
N GLN A 71 2.03 -1.57 -10.65
CA GLN A 71 3.45 -1.26 -10.84
C GLN A 71 4.33 -2.33 -10.20
N ARG A 72 5.50 -2.59 -10.80
CA ARG A 72 6.51 -3.45 -10.18
C ARG A 72 7.25 -2.77 -9.02
N TYR A 73 7.46 -1.46 -9.15
CA TYR A 73 8.10 -0.62 -8.15
C TYR A 73 7.08 0.38 -7.65
N ILE A 74 6.94 0.51 -6.34
CA ILE A 74 5.99 1.45 -5.74
C ILE A 74 6.76 2.53 -4.99
N SER A 75 6.28 3.76 -5.06
CA SER A 75 6.75 4.84 -4.21
C SER A 75 5.62 5.38 -3.34
N ALA A 76 5.95 5.83 -2.13
CA ALA A 76 5.00 6.50 -1.25
C ALA A 76 5.63 7.76 -0.63
N SER A 77 4.80 8.77 -0.39
CA SER A 77 5.20 10.02 0.25
C SER A 77 4.91 9.96 1.75
N PHE A 78 5.92 10.20 2.59
CA PHE A 78 5.76 10.35 4.03
C PHE A 78 6.25 11.73 4.45
N GLY A 79 5.34 12.71 4.48
CA GLY A 79 5.70 14.12 4.65
C GLY A 79 6.50 14.63 3.44
N GLU A 80 7.66 15.24 3.69
CA GLU A 80 8.53 15.78 2.64
C GLU A 80 9.38 14.71 1.94
N HIS A 81 9.39 13.48 2.46
CA HIS A 81 10.24 12.42 1.95
C HIS A 81 9.45 11.45 1.08
N LYS A 82 9.97 11.18 -0.12
CA LYS A 82 9.48 10.12 -1.00
C LYS A 82 10.32 8.87 -0.81
N TYR A 83 9.66 7.75 -0.51
CA TYR A 83 10.29 6.46 -0.33
C TYR A 83 9.97 5.53 -1.48
N ILE A 84 10.93 4.69 -1.85
CA ILE A 84 10.77 3.63 -2.85
C ILE A 84 10.69 2.29 -2.12
N PHE A 85 9.67 1.51 -2.46
CA PHE A 85 9.44 0.18 -1.92
C PHE A 85 10.03 -0.87 -2.84
N ASN A 86 10.95 -1.65 -2.31
CA ASN A 86 11.50 -2.83 -2.94
C ASN A 86 10.91 -4.07 -2.29
N ILE A 87 10.74 -5.14 -3.06
CA ILE A 87 10.23 -6.40 -2.54
C ILE A 87 11.35 -7.42 -2.60
N ILE A 88 11.61 -8.07 -1.47
CA ILE A 88 12.71 -9.01 -1.30
C ILE A 88 12.13 -10.29 -0.69
N TRP A 89 12.33 -11.40 -1.39
CA TRP A 89 12.06 -12.74 -0.89
C TRP A 89 13.31 -13.26 -0.19
N ASP A 90 13.19 -13.67 1.07
CA ASP A 90 14.32 -14.07 1.92
C ASP A 90 13.89 -15.10 2.99
N CYS A 91 14.86 -15.75 3.63
CA CYS A 91 14.64 -16.73 4.70
C CYS A 91 14.29 -16.05 6.04
N ILE A 92 13.10 -15.44 6.10
CA ILE A 92 12.56 -14.79 7.30
C ILE A 92 11.30 -15.51 7.80
N GLU A 93 11.04 -15.43 9.10
CA GLU A 93 9.88 -16.09 9.71
C GLU A 93 8.55 -15.40 9.41
N LYS A 94 8.57 -14.07 9.26
CA LYS A 94 7.38 -13.24 9.07
C LYS A 94 7.65 -12.06 8.16
N VAL A 95 6.58 -11.52 7.57
CA VAL A 95 6.65 -10.33 6.72
C VAL A 95 7.06 -9.11 7.54
N GLU A 96 8.01 -8.32 7.01
CA GLU A 96 8.56 -7.15 7.69
C GLU A 96 8.84 -6.01 6.72
N PHE A 97 8.64 -4.77 7.17
CA PHE A 97 9.17 -3.58 6.49
C PHE A 97 10.51 -3.20 7.10
N ARG A 98 11.56 -3.13 6.28
CA ARG A 98 12.91 -2.71 6.69
C ARG A 98 13.30 -1.41 6.00
N LYS A 99 13.67 -0.40 6.78
CA LYS A 99 14.21 0.85 6.23
C LYS A 99 15.63 0.61 5.72
N GLY A 100 15.86 0.89 4.45
CA GLY A 100 17.18 0.87 3.82
C GLY A 100 17.83 2.25 3.75
N SER A 101 18.92 2.36 3.00
CA SER A 101 19.56 3.64 2.67
C SER A 101 18.86 4.36 1.52
N ASN A 102 19.12 5.66 1.36
CA ASN A 102 18.64 6.48 0.23
C ASN A 102 17.13 6.45 0.00
N ASN A 103 16.34 6.59 1.07
CA ASN A 103 14.87 6.55 1.05
C ASN A 103 14.28 5.26 0.45
N ASN A 104 14.99 4.13 0.59
CA ASN A 104 14.41 2.83 0.25
C ASN A 104 13.78 2.19 1.48
N ILE A 105 12.67 1.48 1.26
CA ILE A 105 12.06 0.57 2.22
C ILE A 105 11.94 -0.78 1.53
N SER A 106 12.38 -1.85 2.18
CA SER A 106 12.20 -3.20 1.70
C SER A 106 11.01 -3.83 2.39
N LEU A 107 10.05 -4.35 1.61
CA LEU A 107 9.11 -5.35 2.08
C LEU A 107 9.80 -6.70 1.98
N MET A 108 10.16 -7.25 3.13
CA MET A 108 10.76 -8.58 3.25
C MET A 108 9.63 -9.61 3.35
N LEU A 109 9.63 -10.58 2.45
CA LEU A 109 8.65 -11.68 2.40
C LEU A 109 9.35 -13.02 2.69
N PRO A 110 8.73 -13.92 3.48
CA PRO A 110 9.20 -15.28 3.65
C PRO A 110 9.29 -15.96 2.29
N ASP A 111 10.46 -16.48 1.96
CA ASP A 111 10.59 -17.38 0.83
C ASP A 111 9.79 -18.66 1.12
N THR A 112 8.95 -19.07 0.17
CA THR A 112 8.15 -20.29 0.26
C THR A 112 8.83 -21.48 -0.41
N MET A 113 10.12 -21.36 -0.75
CA MET A 113 10.94 -22.46 -1.29
C MET A 113 11.09 -23.61 -0.29
#